data_AF-A0A351H7E6-F1
#
_entry.id   AF-A0A351H7E6-F1
#
_cell.length_a   1.000
_cell.length_b   1.000
_cell.length_c   1.000
_cell.angle_alpha   90.00
_cell.angle_beta   90.00
_cell.angle_gamma   90.00
#
_symmetry.space_group_name_H-M   'P 1'
#
loop_
_entity.id
_entity.type
_entity.pdbx_description
1 polymer ?
#
loop_
_entity_poly.entity_id
_entity_poly.type
_entity_poly.pdbx_seq_one_letter_code
_entity_poly.pdbx_strand_id
1 'polypeptide(L)'
;DILIPSEEFALGITGEKKAENAAKKLYEKYNPDVVVVTQGKNGGTLYDGTRLTAYPAFSVKVADSNGAGDVFHGAFAAGYLKGYDFLKCCYFASAVSAVKCTGVGARESVPDFETVKKFLEENGYEL
;
A
#
# COMPACT_ATOMS: atom_id res chain seq x y z
N ASP A 1 -6.04 12.05 9.74
CA ASP A 1 -6.69 11.23 8.69
C ASP A 1 -5.70 10.61 7.73
N ILE A 2 -6.01 9.45 7.16
CA ILE A 2 -5.14 8.70 6.25
C ILE A 2 -5.83 8.58 4.89
N LEU A 3 -5.19 9.04 3.82
CA LEU A 3 -5.77 9.03 2.47
C LEU A 3 -5.03 8.05 1.57
N ILE A 4 -5.72 7.01 1.08
CA ILE A 4 -5.11 5.94 0.28
C ILE A 4 -5.84 5.78 -1.07
N PRO A 5 -5.51 6.55 -2.12
CA PRO A 5 -6.09 6.36 -3.45
C PRO A 5 -5.28 5.38 -4.31
N SER A 6 -5.91 4.86 -5.37
CA SER A 6 -5.17 4.29 -6.50
C SER A 6 -4.51 5.39 -7.32
N GLU A 7 -3.43 5.06 -8.04
CA GLU A 7 -2.79 5.99 -8.98
C GLU A 7 -3.78 6.56 -9.99
N GLU A 8 -4.59 5.70 -10.62
CA GLU A 8 -5.61 6.13 -11.60
C GLU A 8 -6.55 7.20 -11.01
N PHE A 9 -7.07 6.95 -9.80
CA PHE A 9 -7.96 7.90 -9.13
C PHE A 9 -7.25 9.20 -8.74
N ALA A 10 -6.03 9.08 -8.19
CA ALA A 10 -5.22 10.21 -7.78
C ALA A 10 -4.88 11.12 -8.96
N LEU A 11 -4.46 10.55 -10.10
CA LEU A 11 -4.18 11.31 -11.32
C LEU A 11 -5.46 11.94 -11.88
N GLY A 12 -6.57 11.19 -11.92
CA GLY A 12 -7.84 11.66 -12.45
C GLY A 12 -8.41 12.87 -11.71
N ILE A 13 -8.36 12.87 -10.37
CA ILE A 13 -8.92 13.98 -9.56
C ILE A 13 -7.99 15.19 -9.46
N THR A 14 -6.67 14.99 -9.61
CA THR A 14 -5.68 16.06 -9.48
C THR A 14 -5.30 16.69 -10.82
N GLY A 15 -5.45 15.96 -11.93
CA GLY A 15 -4.95 16.35 -13.24
C GLY A 15 -3.43 16.22 -13.40
N GLU A 16 -2.74 15.62 -12.43
CA GLU A 16 -1.30 15.39 -12.49
C GLU A 16 -0.95 14.21 -13.40
N LYS A 17 0.33 14.13 -13.79
CA LYS A 17 0.87 13.04 -14.64
C LYS A 17 1.71 12.02 -13.89
N LYS A 18 1.98 12.28 -12.61
CA LYS A 18 2.89 11.51 -11.76
C LYS A 18 2.27 11.34 -10.38
N ALA A 19 2.36 10.13 -9.82
CA ALA A 19 1.82 9.81 -8.49
C ALA A 19 2.40 10.72 -7.40
N GLU A 20 3.68 11.07 -7.53
CA GLU A 20 4.41 11.98 -6.65
C GLU A 20 3.76 13.36 -6.55
N ASN A 21 3.38 13.93 -7.69
CA ASN A 21 2.73 15.23 -7.73
C ASN A 21 1.28 15.14 -7.26
N ALA A 22 0.58 14.07 -7.64
CA ALA A 22 -0.79 13.83 -7.21
C ALA A 22 -0.87 13.70 -5.69
N ALA A 23 0.07 12.97 -5.07
CA ALA A 23 0.15 12.81 -3.62
C ALA A 23 0.30 14.15 -2.90
N LYS A 24 1.21 15.03 -3.39
CA LYS A 24 1.40 16.38 -2.84
C LYS A 24 0.13 17.23 -2.96
N LYS A 25 -0.50 17.24 -4.14
CA LYS A 25 -1.71 18.04 -4.38
C LYS A 25 -2.92 17.56 -3.57
N LEU A 26 -3.06 16.25 -3.37
CA LEU A 26 -4.05 15.68 -2.47
C LEU A 26 -3.79 16.06 -1.02
N TYR A 27 -2.53 16.05 -0.59
CA TYR A 27 -2.13 16.47 0.74
C TYR A 27 -2.45 17.95 0.97
N GLU A 28 -2.05 18.84 0.06
CA GLU A 28 -2.35 20.28 0.14
C GLU A 28 -3.85 20.56 0.17
N LYS A 29 -4.65 19.79 -0.59
CA LYS A 29 -6.10 20.00 -0.69
C LYS A 29 -6.87 19.53 0.54
N TYR A 30 -6.48 18.40 1.14
CA TYR A 30 -7.26 17.74 2.18
C TYR A 30 -6.59 17.73 3.56
N ASN A 31 -5.31 18.10 3.63
CA ASN A 31 -4.48 18.14 4.84
C ASN A 31 -4.58 16.87 5.74
N PRO A 32 -4.42 15.65 5.19
CA PRO A 32 -4.37 14.42 5.98
C PRO A 32 -3.02 14.30 6.71
N ASP A 33 -2.89 13.31 7.59
CA ASP A 33 -1.60 12.96 8.22
C ASP A 33 -0.64 12.34 7.19
N VAL A 34 -1.19 11.60 6.22
CA VAL A 34 -0.42 10.95 5.15
C VAL A 34 -1.29 10.70 3.92
N VAL A 35 -0.67 10.77 2.73
CA VAL A 35 -1.23 10.29 1.46
C VAL A 35 -0.43 9.09 0.96
N VAL A 36 -1.09 7.98 0.66
CA VAL A 36 -0.48 6.74 0.14
C VAL A 36 -1.11 6.38 -1.20
N VAL A 37 -0.44 6.67 -2.30
CA VAL A 37 -0.89 6.33 -3.65
C VAL A 37 -0.42 4.92 -4.00
N THR A 38 -1.37 4.00 -4.19
CA THR A 38 -1.08 2.63 -4.62
C THR A 38 -0.86 2.56 -6.13
N GLN A 39 0.21 1.87 -6.56
CA GLN A 39 0.65 1.76 -7.96
C GLN A 39 0.75 0.29 -8.41
N GLY A 40 -0.06 -0.59 -7.80
CA GLY A 40 -0.15 -2.01 -8.14
C GLY A 40 1.20 -2.72 -8.07
N LYS A 41 1.59 -3.39 -9.17
CA LYS A 41 2.88 -4.11 -9.28
C LYS A 41 4.12 -3.23 -9.17
N ASN A 42 3.97 -1.90 -9.18
CA ASN A 42 5.07 -0.95 -9.05
C ASN A 42 5.25 -0.48 -7.59
N GLY A 43 4.45 -0.98 -6.65
CA GLY A 43 4.47 -0.56 -5.25
C GLY A 43 3.59 0.65 -5.03
N GLY A 44 4.17 1.74 -4.55
CA GLY A 44 3.45 3.00 -4.47
C GLY A 44 4.27 4.15 -3.90
N THR A 45 3.57 5.26 -3.69
CA THR A 45 4.14 6.53 -3.24
C THR A 45 3.48 6.95 -1.94
N LEU A 46 4.28 7.30 -0.94
CA LEU A 46 3.85 7.84 0.36
C LEU A 46 4.32 9.29 0.49
N TYR A 47 3.43 10.17 0.97
CA TYR A 47 3.76 11.56 1.30
C TYR A 47 3.18 11.92 2.66
N ASP A 48 4.05 12.28 3.61
CA ASP A 48 3.70 12.64 5.00
C ASP A 48 3.59 14.15 5.24
N GLY A 49 3.57 14.95 4.16
CA GLY A 49 3.63 16.42 4.22
C GLY A 49 5.04 16.99 4.16
N THR A 50 6.05 16.21 4.50
CA THR A 50 7.47 16.63 4.48
C THR A 50 8.28 15.84 3.48
N ARG A 51 8.12 14.52 3.47
CA ARG A 51 8.93 13.58 2.72
C ARG A 51 8.06 12.77 1.79
N LEU A 52 8.53 12.69 0.55
CA LEU A 52 8.00 11.81 -0.45
C LEU A 52 8.86 10.54 -0.50
N THR A 53 8.23 9.38 -0.32
CA THR A 53 8.92 8.09 -0.22
C THR A 53 8.23 7.06 -1.11
N ALA A 54 9.00 6.38 -1.96
CA ALA A 54 8.49 5.21 -2.68
C ALA A 54 8.57 3.96 -1.79
N TYR A 55 7.58 3.07 -1.90
CA TYR A 55 7.58 1.76 -1.25
C TYR A 55 7.42 0.65 -2.28
N PRO A 56 7.96 -0.56 -2.03
CA PRO A 56 8.01 -1.63 -3.03
C PRO A 56 6.65 -2.31 -3.23
N ALA A 57 6.51 -2.97 -4.37
CA ALA A 57 5.66 -4.14 -4.52
C ALA A 57 6.52 -5.40 -4.57
N PHE A 58 5.98 -6.50 -4.06
CA PHE A 58 6.69 -7.77 -4.03
C PHE A 58 6.27 -8.65 -5.21
N SER A 59 7.26 -9.17 -5.94
CA SER A 59 7.02 -10.02 -7.11
C SER A 59 6.55 -11.39 -6.66
N VAL A 60 5.38 -11.80 -7.14
CA VAL A 60 4.77 -13.10 -6.84
C VAL A 60 4.14 -13.68 -8.10
N LYS A 61 3.94 -14.99 -8.11
CA LYS A 61 3.11 -15.63 -9.14
C LYS A 61 1.63 -15.33 -8.85
N VAL A 62 1.03 -14.44 -9.63
CA VAL A 62 -0.36 -14.00 -9.44
C VAL A 62 -1.32 -15.08 -9.94
N ALA A 63 -2.25 -15.49 -9.08
CA ALA A 63 -3.41 -16.29 -9.41
C ALA A 63 -4.68 -15.42 -9.55
N ASP A 64 -4.92 -14.51 -8.60
CA ASP A 64 -6.09 -13.62 -8.58
C ASP A 64 -5.81 -12.31 -7.84
N SER A 65 -5.88 -11.18 -8.54
CA SER A 65 -5.67 -9.83 -7.99
C SER A 65 -6.93 -9.17 -7.43
N ASN A 66 -8.10 -9.81 -7.56
CA ASN A 66 -9.36 -9.25 -7.09
C ASN A 66 -9.31 -8.98 -5.58
N GLY A 67 -9.72 -7.79 -5.12
CA GLY A 67 -9.65 -7.42 -3.69
C GLY A 67 -8.25 -7.11 -3.15
N ALA A 68 -7.19 -7.12 -3.97
CA ALA A 68 -5.84 -6.75 -3.49
C ALA A 68 -5.78 -5.33 -2.90
N GLY A 69 -6.57 -4.41 -3.44
CA GLY A 69 -6.73 -3.05 -2.91
C GLY A 69 -7.42 -3.04 -1.54
N ASP A 70 -8.53 -3.76 -1.36
CA ASP A 70 -9.24 -3.85 -0.08
C ASP A 70 -8.34 -4.44 1.02
N VAL A 71 -7.57 -5.47 0.65
CA VAL A 71 -6.60 -6.13 1.52
C VAL A 71 -5.45 -5.18 1.89
N PHE A 72 -5.00 -4.33 0.95
CA PHE A 72 -3.99 -3.31 1.24
C PHE A 72 -4.51 -2.35 2.32
N HIS A 73 -5.74 -1.84 2.18
CA HIS A 73 -6.32 -0.90 3.14
C HIS A 73 -6.49 -1.54 4.52
N GLY A 74 -7.01 -2.77 4.57
CA GLY A 74 -7.19 -3.51 5.81
C GLY A 74 -5.85 -3.79 6.51
N ALA A 75 -4.85 -4.22 5.76
CA ALA A 75 -3.51 -4.47 6.29
C ALA A 75 -2.81 -3.19 6.75
N PHE A 76 -2.95 -2.08 6.00
CA PHE A 76 -2.42 -0.78 6.39
C PHE A 76 -3.03 -0.33 7.73
N ALA A 77 -4.36 -0.41 7.86
CA ALA A 77 -5.05 -0.08 9.09
C ALA A 77 -4.62 -0.98 10.26
N ALA A 78 -4.45 -2.29 10.03
CA ALA A 78 -3.97 -3.22 11.04
C ALA A 78 -2.53 -2.92 11.49
N GLY A 79 -1.64 -2.55 10.56
CA GLY A 79 -0.27 -2.12 10.87
C GLY A 79 -0.25 -0.82 11.68
N TYR A 80 -1.09 0.15 11.30
CA TYR A 80 -1.19 1.42 12.01
C TYR A 80 -1.67 1.23 13.46
N LEU A 81 -2.68 0.38 13.66
CA LEU A 81 -3.18 0.02 15.00
C LEU A 81 -2.15 -0.75 15.86
N LYS A 82 -1.16 -1.39 15.23
CA LYS A 82 -0.01 -2.01 15.92
C LYS A 82 1.08 -1.01 16.30
N GLY A 83 0.95 0.27 15.92
CA GLY A 83 1.93 1.31 16.20
C GLY A 83 3.08 1.39 15.20
N TYR A 84 2.93 0.78 14.02
CA TYR A 84 3.92 0.92 12.95
C TYR A 84 3.87 2.34 12.37
N ASP A 85 5.04 2.86 11.98
CA ASP A 85 5.09 4.08 11.18
C ASP A 85 4.45 3.87 9.80
N PHE A 86 4.12 4.96 9.09
CA PHE A 86 3.40 4.87 7.83
C PHE A 86 4.16 4.09 6.74
N LEU A 87 5.50 4.16 6.72
CA LEU A 87 6.30 3.46 5.72
C LEU A 87 6.30 1.95 5.97
N LYS A 88 6.44 1.55 7.24
CA LYS A 88 6.29 0.17 7.68
C LYS A 88 4.87 -0.36 7.45
N CYS A 89 3.84 0.48 7.62
CA CYS A 89 2.47 0.14 7.21
C CYS A 89 2.37 -0.15 5.71
N CYS A 90 3.02 0.65 4.86
CA CYS A 90 3.06 0.40 3.42
C CYS A 90 3.77 -0.91 3.07
N TYR A 91 4.90 -1.22 3.73
CA TYR A 91 5.62 -2.49 3.51
C TYR A 91 4.76 -3.68 3.90
N PHE A 92 4.15 -3.62 5.09
CA PHE A 92 3.23 -4.64 5.57
C PHE A 92 2.07 -4.84 4.61
N ALA A 93 1.34 -3.76 4.27
CA ALA A 93 0.18 -3.83 3.39
C ALA A 93 0.52 -4.34 1.99
N SER A 94 1.64 -3.89 1.42
CA SER A 94 2.12 -4.36 0.12
C SER A 94 2.43 -5.86 0.13
N ALA A 95 3.04 -6.37 1.21
CA ALA A 95 3.30 -7.79 1.37
C ALA A 95 2.02 -8.62 1.55
N VAL A 96 1.07 -8.17 2.38
CA VAL A 96 -0.23 -8.86 2.53
C VAL A 96 -0.93 -8.95 1.18
N SER A 97 -1.00 -7.84 0.42
CA SER A 97 -1.63 -7.83 -0.90
C SER A 97 -0.90 -8.74 -1.91
N ALA A 98 0.43 -8.76 -1.89
CA ALA A 98 1.22 -9.64 -2.76
C ALA A 98 0.93 -11.12 -2.46
N VAL A 99 1.04 -11.54 -1.21
CA VAL A 99 0.76 -12.94 -0.81
C VAL A 99 -0.71 -13.29 -1.09
N LYS A 100 -1.64 -12.36 -0.85
CA LYS A 100 -3.06 -12.57 -1.20
C LYS A 100 -3.24 -12.89 -2.68
N CYS A 101 -2.47 -12.26 -3.56
CA CYS A 101 -2.57 -12.46 -5.00
C CYS A 101 -2.13 -13.86 -5.46
N THR A 102 -1.46 -14.66 -4.61
CA THR A 102 -1.04 -16.03 -4.96
C THR A 102 -2.17 -17.06 -4.84
N GLY A 103 -3.27 -16.73 -4.17
CA GLY A 103 -4.46 -17.57 -4.03
C GLY A 103 -5.68 -17.00 -4.75
N VAL A 104 -6.72 -17.81 -4.89
CA VAL A 104 -7.99 -17.43 -5.55
C VAL A 104 -9.00 -16.94 -4.51
N GLY A 105 -9.78 -15.91 -4.86
CA GLY A 105 -10.79 -15.33 -3.98
C GLY A 105 -10.30 -14.04 -3.33
N ALA A 106 -11.23 -13.14 -3.00
CA ALA A 106 -10.89 -11.83 -2.44
C ALA A 106 -10.53 -11.89 -0.95
N ARG A 107 -11.19 -12.78 -0.19
CA ARG A 107 -11.00 -12.94 1.26
C ARG A 107 -10.33 -14.25 1.63
N GLU A 108 -10.57 -15.27 0.82
CA GLU A 108 -10.18 -16.66 1.05
C GLU A 108 -8.66 -16.84 1.04
N SER A 109 -7.95 -16.02 0.27
CA SER A 109 -6.49 -16.06 0.16
C SER A 109 -5.76 -15.02 1.00
N VAL A 110 -6.46 -14.29 1.89
CA VAL A 110 -5.80 -13.34 2.79
C VAL A 110 -4.91 -14.13 3.77
N PRO A 111 -3.59 -13.86 3.81
CA PRO A 111 -2.67 -14.62 4.65
C PRO A 111 -2.79 -14.26 6.13
N ASP A 112 -2.29 -15.14 7.00
CA ASP A 112 -2.06 -14.80 8.40
C ASP A 112 -0.80 -13.93 8.61
N PHE A 113 -0.65 -13.42 9.82
CA PHE A 113 0.44 -12.51 10.18
C PHE A 113 1.83 -13.15 10.06
N GLU A 114 1.98 -14.40 10.51
CA GLU A 114 3.28 -15.10 10.49
C GLU A 114 3.76 -15.37 9.06
N THR A 115 2.83 -15.72 8.16
CA THR A 115 3.11 -15.88 6.73
C THR A 115 3.66 -14.59 6.13
N VAL A 116 3.03 -13.45 6.44
CA VAL A 116 3.44 -12.14 5.91
C VAL A 116 4.75 -11.68 6.51
N LYS A 117 4.95 -11.90 7.82
CA LYS A 117 6.20 -11.57 8.51
C LYS A 117 7.38 -12.30 7.88
N LYS A 118 7.26 -13.63 7.73
CA LYS A 118 8.29 -14.45 7.08
C LYS A 118 8.54 -14.00 5.63
N PHE A 119 7.47 -13.72 4.88
CA PHE A 119 7.58 -13.22 3.51
C PHE A 119 8.35 -11.89 3.43
N LEU A 120 8.12 -10.96 4.37
CA LEU A 120 8.88 -9.70 4.44
C LEU A 120 10.35 -9.94 4.77
N GLU A 121 10.64 -10.80 5.76
CA GLU A 121 12.02 -11.14 6.15
C GLU A 121 12.80 -11.75 4.98
N GLU A 122 12.19 -12.67 4.22
CA GLU A 122 12.77 -13.27 3.01
C GLU A 122 13.03 -12.23 1.90
N ASN A 123 12.29 -11.11 1.91
CA ASN A 123 12.48 -10.00 0.98
C ASN A 123 13.34 -8.86 1.57
N GLY A 124 13.94 -9.04 2.75
CA GLY A 124 14.85 -8.07 3.38
C GLY A 124 14.17 -6.93 4.14
N TYR A 125 12.93 -7.11 4.59
CA TYR A 125 12.17 -6.13 5.36
C TYR A 125 11.83 -6.68 6.76
N GLU A 126 11.83 -5.81 7.77
CA GLU A 126 11.48 -6.14 9.15
C GLU A 126 10.19 -5.42 9.58
N LEU A 127 9.30 -6.15 10.26
CA LEU A 127 8.07 -5.62 10.89
C LEU A 127 8.31 -5.18 12.33
#